data_AF-A0A8U0QDJ7-F1
#
_entry.id   AF-A0A8U0QDJ7-F1
#
_cell.length_a   1.000
_cell.length_b   1.000
_cell.length_c   1.000
_cell.angle_alpha   90.00
_cell.angle_beta   90.00
_cell.angle_gamma   90.00
#
_symmetry.space_group_name_H-M   'P 1'
#
loop_
_entity.id
_entity.type
_entity.pdbx_description
1 polymer ?
#
loop_
_entity_poly.entity_id
_entity_poly.type
_entity_poly.pdbx_seq_one_letter_code
_entity_poly.pdbx_strand_id
1 'polypeptide(L)'
;MATLNGIKKMYGICSHVIRQTTGLRAAKLIQQRAFRVNGALRQQSFDSSEEKPQFPGASAEFIDHLEFIQPNVISGIPVYRVMDRAGKIINPSEDPQLSKEQVLNFYQKMTLLNTMDRILYESQRQGRISFYMTNYGEEGTHIGSAAALDPRDLVFGQYREAGVL
;
A
#
# COMPACT_ATOMS: atom_id res chain seq x y z
N MET A 1 12.62 15.30 51.01
CA MET A 1 14.01 15.76 50.83
C MET A 1 14.65 14.94 49.73
N ALA A 2 15.08 15.61 48.65
CA ALA A 2 16.20 15.29 47.75
C ALA A 2 16.22 13.93 46.99
N THR A 3 16.62 13.74 45.73
CA THR A 3 16.86 14.48 44.46
C THR A 3 17.82 13.60 43.62
N LEU A 4 17.74 13.67 42.28
CA LEU A 4 18.81 13.41 41.28
C LEU A 4 19.16 11.92 41.00
N ASN A 5 18.95 11.36 39.79
CA ASN A 5 19.45 11.65 38.44
C ASN A 5 20.52 10.62 38.01
N GLY A 6 20.16 9.80 37.02
CA GLY A 6 20.92 9.66 35.78
C GLY A 6 22.17 8.75 35.73
N ILE A 7 22.34 8.22 34.50
CA ILE A 7 23.60 8.00 33.76
C ILE A 7 23.99 6.54 33.49
N LYS A 8 23.74 6.20 32.22
CA LYS A 8 24.45 5.28 31.31
C LYS A 8 25.96 5.14 31.59
N LYS A 9 26.47 3.90 31.64
CA LYS A 9 27.80 3.54 31.11
C LYS A 9 28.05 2.03 31.05
N MET A 10 28.35 1.51 29.86
CA MET A 10 29.20 0.32 29.60
C MET A 10 29.74 0.52 28.17
N TYR A 11 30.92 1.16 27.97
CA TYR A 11 32.26 0.54 27.83
C TYR A 11 32.24 -0.73 26.96
N GLY A 12 32.70 -0.67 25.70
CA GLY A 12 34.11 -0.79 25.26
C GLY A 12 34.21 -2.08 24.40
N ILE A 13 35.14 -2.41 23.51
CA ILE A 13 36.50 -1.98 23.13
C ILE A 13 36.76 -2.73 21.78
N CYS A 14 37.36 -2.12 20.75
CA CYS A 14 38.41 -2.77 19.94
C CYS A 14 39.08 -1.77 18.98
N SER A 15 40.41 -1.80 18.96
CA SER A 15 41.33 -0.88 18.32
C SER A 15 42.29 -1.62 17.37
N HIS A 16 42.81 -0.87 16.38
CA HIS A 16 43.89 -1.20 15.42
C HIS A 16 43.44 -2.00 14.18
N VAL A 17 43.70 -1.55 12.95
CA VAL A 17 45.03 -1.36 12.34
C VAL A 17 45.06 -0.18 11.34
N ILE A 18 46.12 0.63 11.43
CA ILE A 18 46.49 1.72 10.51
C ILE A 18 47.51 1.18 9.51
N ARG A 19 47.31 1.41 8.21
CA ARG A 19 48.38 1.35 7.18
C ARG A 19 48.49 2.71 6.52
N GLN A 20 49.63 3.37 6.72
CA GLN A 20 50.04 4.58 6.01
C GLN A 20 50.54 4.21 4.61
N THR A 21 50.14 5.00 3.61
CA THR A 21 50.92 5.17 2.37
C THR A 21 51.04 6.66 2.09
N THR A 22 52.27 7.14 2.16
CA THR A 22 52.76 8.45 1.76
C THR A 22 52.59 8.69 0.26
N GLY A 23 52.20 9.90 -0.14
CA GLY A 23 52.21 10.26 -1.56
C GLY A 23 51.75 11.69 -1.87
N LEU A 24 52.72 12.60 -1.91
CA LEU A 24 52.85 13.76 -2.83
C LEU A 24 51.74 14.83 -2.88
N ARG A 25 52.13 16.03 -2.42
CA ARG A 25 51.51 17.33 -2.71
C ARG A 25 51.45 17.58 -4.22
N ALA A 26 50.28 17.98 -4.72
CA ALA A 26 50.14 18.73 -5.96
C ALA A 26 49.10 19.84 -5.77
N ALA A 27 49.56 21.08 -5.68
CA ALA A 27 48.72 22.25 -5.79
C ALA A 27 48.28 22.39 -7.25
N LYS A 28 46.97 22.41 -7.50
CA LYS A 28 46.41 22.94 -8.76
C LYS A 28 45.25 23.87 -8.42
N LEU A 29 45.56 25.17 -8.50
CA LEU A 29 44.60 26.24 -8.75
C LEU A 29 43.81 25.89 -10.02
N ILE A 30 42.54 25.50 -9.86
CA ILE A 30 41.60 25.44 -10.96
C ILE A 30 40.73 26.70 -10.86
N GLN A 31 41.01 27.65 -11.74
CA GLN A 31 40.15 28.80 -12.00
C GLN A 31 38.75 28.29 -12.39
N GLN A 32 37.76 28.52 -11.54
CA GLN A 32 36.37 28.43 -11.93
C GLN A 32 36.08 29.60 -12.88
N ARG A 33 36.05 29.34 -14.19
CA ARG A 33 35.40 30.25 -15.15
C ARG A 33 33.89 30.16 -14.90
N ALA A 34 33.38 31.10 -14.13
CA ALA A 34 31.95 31.34 -14.01
C ALA A 34 31.41 31.78 -15.38
N PHE A 35 30.61 30.94 -16.03
CA PHE A 35 29.79 31.37 -17.14
C PHE A 35 28.51 31.98 -16.55
N ARG A 36 28.48 33.32 -16.43
CA ARG A 36 27.26 34.05 -16.07
C ARG A 36 26.32 34.05 -17.27
N VAL A 37 25.27 33.23 -17.24
CA VAL A 37 24.08 33.46 -18.07
C VAL A 37 23.16 34.37 -17.28
N ASN A 38 23.34 35.68 -17.43
CA ASN A 38 22.31 36.66 -17.06
C ASN A 38 21.27 36.67 -18.18
N GLY A 39 20.37 35.69 -18.16
CA GLY A 39 19.16 35.69 -18.96
C GLY A 39 17.99 35.66 -18.01
N ALA A 40 17.50 36.83 -17.58
CA ALA A 40 16.18 36.93 -16.99
C ALA A 40 15.15 36.66 -18.10
N LEU A 41 14.92 35.39 -18.41
CA LEU A 41 13.76 34.98 -19.20
C LEU A 41 12.55 35.17 -18.30
N ARG A 42 11.95 36.35 -18.45
CA ARG A 42 10.61 36.65 -17.97
C ARG A 42 9.68 35.61 -18.59
N GLN A 43 9.34 34.59 -17.82
CA GLN A 43 8.33 33.60 -18.21
C GLN A 43 7.02 34.35 -18.35
N GLN A 44 6.65 34.66 -19.59
CA GLN A 44 5.31 35.13 -19.89
C GLN A 44 4.40 33.94 -19.64
N SER A 45 3.41 34.12 -18.76
CA SER A 45 2.28 33.20 -18.68
C SER A 45 1.54 33.27 -20.01
N PHE A 46 1.78 32.30 -20.89
CA PHE A 46 0.99 32.06 -22.08
C PHE A 46 -0.36 31.54 -21.61
N ASP A 47 -1.34 32.43 -21.49
CA ASP A 47 -2.75 32.06 -21.34
C ASP A 47 -3.36 32.08 -22.74
N SER A 48 -3.10 31.01 -23.51
CA SER A 48 -3.68 30.82 -24.84
C SER A 48 -4.75 29.74 -24.76
N SER A 49 -6.00 30.16 -24.56
CA SER A 49 -7.17 29.30 -24.71
C SER A 49 -7.34 28.71 -26.12
N GLU A 50 -6.50 29.10 -27.11
CA GLU A 50 -6.58 28.65 -28.50
C GLU A 50 -5.56 27.57 -28.91
N GLU A 51 -4.50 27.32 -28.14
CA GLU A 51 -3.40 26.42 -28.55
C GLU A 51 -3.41 25.11 -27.74
N LYS A 52 -4.54 24.39 -27.77
CA LYS A 52 -4.66 23.05 -27.18
C LYS A 52 -4.54 21.94 -28.22
N PRO A 53 -3.96 20.77 -27.88
CA PRO A 53 -3.93 19.62 -28.78
C PRO A 53 -5.33 19.17 -29.20
N GLN A 54 -5.59 19.08 -30.50
CA GLN A 54 -6.87 18.62 -31.07
C GLN A 54 -6.78 17.18 -31.60
N PHE A 55 -6.21 16.27 -30.80
CA PHE A 55 -6.08 14.87 -31.17
C PHE A 55 -7.30 14.07 -30.68
N PRO A 56 -7.98 13.28 -31.54
CA PRO A 56 -9.23 12.62 -31.18
C PRO A 56 -9.09 11.48 -30.16
N GLY A 57 -7.88 10.95 -29.96
CA GLY A 57 -7.62 9.80 -29.10
C GLY A 57 -7.14 10.14 -27.68
N ALA A 58 -6.88 11.41 -27.37
CA ALA A 58 -6.35 11.81 -26.07
C ALA A 58 -6.72 13.26 -25.74
N SER A 59 -7.15 13.48 -24.51
CA SER A 59 -7.28 14.81 -23.92
C SER A 59 -6.02 15.10 -23.13
N ALA A 60 -5.17 16.00 -23.63
CA ALA A 60 -3.89 16.35 -23.01
C ALA A 60 -3.55 17.82 -23.29
N GLU A 61 -2.60 18.36 -22.53
CA GLU A 61 -1.99 19.67 -22.77
C GLU A 61 -0.61 19.48 -23.41
N PHE A 62 -0.11 20.50 -24.11
CA PHE A 62 1.27 20.47 -24.60
C PHE A 62 2.27 20.62 -23.45
N ILE A 63 3.42 19.95 -23.57
CA ILE A 63 4.60 20.12 -22.71
C ILE A 63 5.82 20.30 -23.62
N ASP A 64 6.70 21.24 -23.30
CA ASP A 64 7.85 21.64 -24.13
C ASP A 64 9.17 20.98 -23.75
N HIS A 65 9.15 20.10 -22.74
CA HIS A 65 10.29 19.37 -22.24
C HIS A 65 9.98 17.88 -22.09
N LEU A 66 11.03 17.07 -22.17
CA LEU A 66 10.91 15.63 -22.05
C LEU A 66 10.83 15.25 -20.56
N GLU A 67 9.63 14.89 -20.12
CA GLU A 67 9.36 14.33 -18.80
C GLU A 67 8.72 12.95 -18.93
N PHE A 68 9.29 11.94 -18.26
CA PHE A 68 8.68 10.62 -18.16
C PHE A 68 7.75 10.55 -16.96
N ILE A 69 6.54 10.04 -17.17
CA ILE A 69 5.61 9.73 -16.08
C ILE A 69 6.16 8.54 -15.30
N GLN A 70 6.51 8.77 -14.03
CA GLN A 70 6.98 7.72 -13.14
C GLN A 70 5.82 7.16 -12.31
N PRO A 71 5.68 5.82 -12.21
CA PRO A 71 4.70 5.22 -11.32
C PRO A 71 5.02 5.53 -9.84
N ASN A 72 4.05 6.09 -9.11
CA ASN A 72 4.19 6.27 -7.66
C ASN A 72 3.84 4.96 -6.93
N VAL A 73 4.85 4.10 -6.74
CA VAL A 73 4.70 2.81 -6.07
C VAL A 73 4.90 2.91 -4.54
N ILE A 74 5.65 3.91 -4.08
CA ILE A 74 6.03 4.04 -2.65
C ILE A 74 4.85 4.49 -1.80
N SER A 75 4.10 5.49 -2.29
CA SER A 75 2.88 5.98 -1.64
C SER A 75 1.71 5.74 -2.59
N GLY A 76 1.36 4.47 -2.76
CA GLY A 76 0.26 4.03 -3.61
C GLY A 76 -1.12 4.48 -3.12
N ILE A 77 -2.16 3.95 -3.77
CA ILE A 77 -3.55 4.22 -3.42
C ILE A 77 -3.79 3.80 -1.95
N PRO A 78 -4.38 4.66 -1.10
CA PRO A 78 -4.62 4.34 0.30
C PRO A 78 -5.65 3.21 0.46
N VAL A 79 -5.53 2.43 1.54
CA VAL A 79 -6.43 1.29 1.83
C VAL A 79 -7.57 1.77 2.72
N TYR A 80 -8.80 1.67 2.22
CA TYR A 80 -10.02 2.01 2.97
C TYR A 80 -10.25 1.04 4.15
N ARG A 81 -10.70 1.57 5.30
CA ARG A 81 -10.93 0.78 6.52
C ARG A 81 -11.97 1.43 7.42
N VAL A 82 -12.95 0.64 7.86
CA VAL A 82 -14.05 1.09 8.75
C VAL A 82 -13.74 0.83 10.23
N MET A 83 -13.21 -0.35 10.56
CA MET A 83 -12.91 -0.77 11.94
C MET A 83 -11.44 -1.10 12.15
N ASP A 84 -10.97 -0.97 13.39
CA ASP A 84 -9.64 -1.40 13.80
C ASP A 84 -9.57 -2.91 14.11
N ARG A 85 -8.39 -3.40 14.47
CA ARG A 85 -8.16 -4.83 14.80
C ARG A 85 -8.83 -5.27 16.10
N ALA A 86 -9.24 -4.33 16.96
CA ALA A 86 -9.99 -4.61 18.18
C ALA A 86 -11.51 -4.61 17.93
N GLY A 87 -11.95 -4.38 16.68
CA GLY A 87 -13.36 -4.31 16.31
C GLY A 87 -14.02 -2.99 16.67
N LYS A 88 -13.25 -1.92 16.94
CA LYS A 88 -13.80 -0.58 17.15
C LYS A 88 -13.91 0.18 15.84
N ILE A 89 -15.05 0.83 15.64
CA ILE A 89 -15.27 1.74 14.52
C ILE A 89 -14.32 2.95 14.64
N ILE A 90 -13.62 3.26 13.54
CA ILE A 90 -12.63 4.34 13.50
C ILE A 90 -13.31 5.69 13.21
N ASN A 91 -14.16 5.71 12.19
CA ASN A 91 -14.93 6.88 11.80
C ASN A 91 -16.43 6.57 11.90
N PRO A 92 -17.18 7.19 12.84
CA PRO A 92 -18.61 6.96 13.00
C PRO A 92 -19.45 7.34 11.78
N SER A 93 -18.99 8.23 10.89
CA SER A 93 -19.74 8.57 9.67
C SER A 93 -19.76 7.44 8.64
N GLU A 94 -18.83 6.50 8.76
CA GLU A 94 -18.66 5.35 7.84
C GLU A 94 -19.26 4.07 8.41
N ASP A 95 -19.94 4.14 9.57
CA ASP A 95 -20.60 2.97 10.15
C ASP A 95 -21.87 2.64 9.34
N PRO A 96 -21.97 1.44 8.73
CA PRO A 96 -23.15 1.04 7.97
C PRO A 96 -24.38 0.76 8.85
N GLN A 97 -24.24 0.77 10.18
CA GLN A 97 -25.33 0.58 11.16
C GLN A 97 -26.18 -0.67 10.87
N LEU A 98 -25.50 -1.75 10.50
CA LEU A 98 -26.15 -3.03 10.22
C LEU A 98 -26.85 -3.58 11.46
N SER A 99 -27.97 -4.27 11.24
CA SER A 99 -28.70 -4.88 12.34
C SER A 99 -27.88 -6.00 13.00
N LYS A 100 -28.12 -6.22 14.29
CA LYS A 100 -27.47 -7.31 15.05
C LYS A 100 -27.66 -8.67 14.38
N GLU A 101 -28.84 -8.92 13.81
CA GLU A 101 -29.16 -10.18 13.12
C GLU A 101 -28.27 -10.39 11.89
N GLN A 102 -28.11 -9.36 11.06
CA GLN A 102 -27.24 -9.41 9.89
C GLN A 102 -25.78 -9.66 10.28
N VAL A 103 -25.26 -8.91 11.25
CA VAL A 103 -23.87 -9.06 11.70
C VAL A 103 -23.63 -10.45 12.30
N LEU A 104 -24.60 -10.98 13.05
CA LEU A 104 -24.51 -12.33 13.60
C LEU A 104 -24.55 -13.39 12.50
N ASN A 105 -25.40 -13.21 11.49
CA ASN A 105 -25.46 -14.08 10.32
C ASN A 105 -24.11 -14.13 9.60
N PHE A 106 -23.45 -12.98 9.40
CA PHE A 106 -22.13 -12.92 8.76
C PHE A 106 -21.09 -13.70 9.56
N TYR A 107 -21.06 -13.49 10.88
CA TYR A 107 -20.15 -14.20 11.77
C TYR A 107 -20.37 -15.73 11.74
N GLN A 108 -21.62 -16.16 11.76
CA GLN A 108 -21.97 -17.59 11.67
C GLN A 108 -21.54 -18.18 10.33
N LYS A 109 -21.76 -17.48 9.21
CA LYS A 109 -21.32 -17.94 7.87
C LYS A 109 -19.80 -18.07 7.79
N MET A 110 -19.05 -17.08 8.27
CA MET A 110 -17.58 -17.13 8.29
C MET A 110 -17.05 -18.32 9.11
N THR A 111 -17.61 -18.53 10.31
CA THR A 111 -17.17 -19.64 11.19
C THR A 111 -17.61 -21.01 10.69
N LEU A 112 -18.77 -21.10 10.03
CA LEU A 112 -19.24 -22.32 9.38
C LEU A 112 -18.33 -22.71 8.21
N LEU A 113 -18.00 -21.75 7.34
CA LEU A 113 -17.05 -21.96 6.22
C LEU A 113 -15.69 -22.43 6.75
N ASN A 114 -15.18 -21.77 7.79
CA ASN A 114 -13.91 -22.15 8.42
C ASN A 114 -13.96 -23.59 9.00
N THR A 115 -15.09 -23.98 9.59
CA THR A 115 -15.27 -25.34 10.13
C THR A 115 -15.32 -26.39 9.02
N MET A 116 -16.05 -26.10 7.94
CA MET A 116 -16.11 -26.95 6.75
C MET A 116 -14.72 -27.13 6.14
N ASP A 117 -13.95 -26.04 6.01
CA ASP A 117 -12.59 -26.07 5.48
C ASP A 117 -11.68 -26.99 6.29
N ARG A 118 -11.76 -26.96 7.62
CA ARG A 118 -10.96 -27.84 8.49
C ARG A 118 -11.28 -29.31 8.25
N ILE A 119 -12.57 -29.65 8.14
CA ILE A 119 -13.01 -31.04 7.94
C ILE A 119 -12.58 -31.54 6.56
N LEU A 120 -12.85 -30.76 5.50
CA LEU A 120 -12.57 -31.18 4.13
C LEU A 120 -11.09 -31.18 3.81
N TYR A 121 -10.32 -30.26 4.40
CA TYR A 121 -8.86 -30.30 4.33
C TYR A 121 -8.29 -31.61 4.91
N GLU A 122 -8.72 -32.02 6.10
CA GLU A 122 -8.27 -33.28 6.70
C GLU A 122 -8.75 -34.51 5.92
N SER A 123 -9.97 -34.46 5.39
CA SER A 123 -10.50 -35.49 4.49
C SER A 123 -9.60 -35.69 3.26
N GLN A 124 -9.10 -34.58 2.70
CA GLN A 124 -8.15 -34.58 1.59
C GLN A 124 -6.80 -35.18 2.00
N ARG A 125 -6.28 -34.84 3.19
CA ARG A 125 -5.02 -35.40 3.71
C ARG A 125 -5.10 -36.91 3.98
N GLN A 126 -6.28 -37.41 4.28
CA GLN A 126 -6.56 -38.86 4.39
C GLN A 126 -6.82 -39.55 3.05
N GLY A 127 -6.80 -38.82 1.93
CA GLY A 127 -7.06 -39.38 0.60
C GLY A 127 -8.52 -39.74 0.34
N ARG A 128 -9.47 -39.28 1.15
CA ARG A 128 -10.91 -39.52 0.95
C ARG A 128 -11.48 -38.70 -0.21
N ILE A 129 -10.92 -37.51 -0.42
CA ILE A 129 -11.19 -36.64 -1.58
C ILE A 129 -9.87 -36.32 -2.29
N SER A 130 -9.93 -36.15 -3.60
CA SER A 130 -8.73 -35.94 -4.42
C SER A 130 -8.11 -34.55 -4.22
N PHE A 131 -8.94 -33.52 -4.11
CA PHE A 131 -8.50 -32.12 -4.11
C PHE A 131 -9.43 -31.24 -3.26
N TYR A 132 -8.84 -30.26 -2.56
CA TYR A 132 -9.59 -29.28 -1.77
C TYR A 132 -8.76 -27.99 -1.61
N MET A 133 -9.45 -26.84 -1.55
CA MET A 133 -8.84 -25.53 -1.29
C MET A 133 -9.61 -24.83 -0.17
N THR A 134 -8.89 -24.37 0.84
CA THR A 134 -9.43 -23.69 2.02
C THR A 134 -9.57 -22.19 1.77
N ASN A 135 -10.42 -21.49 2.52
CA ASN A 135 -10.76 -20.08 2.36
C ASN A 135 -10.24 -19.19 3.52
N TYR A 136 -9.21 -19.66 4.24
CA TYR A 136 -8.68 -18.99 5.43
C TYR A 136 -8.17 -17.57 5.14
N GLY A 137 -8.67 -16.60 5.89
CA GLY A 137 -8.30 -15.19 5.76
C GLY A 137 -9.11 -14.43 4.73
N GLU A 138 -9.94 -15.11 3.94
CA GLU A 138 -10.77 -14.55 2.88
C GLU A 138 -12.28 -14.68 3.20
N GLU A 139 -12.64 -15.19 4.37
CA GLU A 139 -14.05 -15.36 4.74
C GLU A 139 -14.79 -14.00 4.77
N GLY A 140 -14.14 -12.96 5.29
CA GLY A 140 -14.71 -11.62 5.35
C GLY A 140 -14.94 -10.98 3.97
N THR A 141 -14.06 -11.23 3.00
CA THR A 141 -14.20 -10.69 1.64
C THR A 141 -15.36 -11.33 0.91
N HIS A 142 -15.59 -12.64 1.07
CA HIS A 142 -16.71 -13.34 0.45
C HIS A 142 -18.05 -12.97 1.08
N ILE A 143 -18.19 -13.13 2.39
CA ILE A 143 -19.46 -12.91 3.08
C ILE A 143 -19.83 -11.43 3.04
N GLY A 144 -18.87 -10.52 3.24
CA GLY A 144 -19.11 -9.09 3.25
C GLY A 144 -19.53 -8.54 1.88
N SER A 145 -18.87 -8.97 0.80
CA SER A 145 -19.24 -8.55 -0.56
C SER A 145 -20.58 -9.14 -0.99
N ALA A 146 -20.81 -10.44 -0.74
CA ALA A 146 -22.07 -11.11 -1.07
C ALA A 146 -23.27 -10.48 -0.36
N ALA A 147 -23.09 -10.06 0.91
CA ALA A 147 -24.16 -9.41 1.67
C ALA A 147 -24.57 -8.03 1.13
N ALA A 148 -23.73 -7.40 0.31
CA ALA A 148 -24.02 -6.12 -0.33
C ALA A 148 -24.72 -6.27 -1.69
N LEU A 149 -24.83 -7.49 -2.22
CA LEU A 149 -25.47 -7.79 -3.51
C LEU A 149 -26.95 -8.10 -3.35
N ASP A 150 -27.71 -7.93 -4.45
CA ASP A 150 -29.04 -8.52 -4.57
C ASP A 150 -28.90 -10.05 -4.79
N PRO A 151 -29.81 -10.89 -4.26
CA PRO A 151 -29.77 -12.33 -4.48
C PRO A 151 -29.82 -12.79 -5.94
N ARG A 152 -30.20 -11.91 -6.88
CA ARG A 152 -30.24 -12.19 -8.32
C ARG A 152 -29.01 -11.70 -9.08
N ASP A 153 -28.08 -11.02 -8.40
CA ASP A 153 -26.86 -10.54 -9.03
C ASP A 153 -25.97 -11.71 -9.43
N LEU A 154 -25.42 -11.64 -10.65
CA LEU A 154 -24.59 -12.69 -11.20
C LEU A 154 -23.16 -12.56 -10.67
N VAL A 155 -22.67 -13.60 -9.99
CA VAL A 155 -21.29 -13.66 -9.48
C VAL A 155 -20.46 -14.58 -10.37
N PHE A 156 -19.38 -14.02 -10.95
CA PHE A 156 -18.33 -14.80 -11.59
C PHE A 156 -17.19 -14.97 -10.59
N GLY A 157 -16.98 -16.21 -10.14
CA GLY A 157 -15.90 -16.57 -9.22
C GLY A 157 -14.66 -17.11 -9.93
N GLN A 158 -13.64 -17.41 -9.13
CA GLN A 158 -12.47 -18.16 -9.52
C GLN A 158 -12.48 -19.53 -8.84
N TYR A 159 -11.92 -19.65 -7.63
CA TYR A 159 -11.87 -20.90 -6.89
C TYR A 159 -11.95 -20.77 -5.35
N ARG A 160 -11.97 -19.56 -4.80
CA ARG A 160 -12.03 -19.30 -3.34
C ARG A 160 -13.37 -18.75 -2.88
N GLU A 161 -14.36 -18.63 -3.76
CA GLU A 161 -15.58 -17.87 -3.48
C GLU A 161 -16.67 -18.71 -2.80
N ALA A 162 -16.30 -19.80 -2.11
CA ALA A 162 -17.24 -20.71 -1.46
C ALA A 162 -18.09 -20.00 -0.38
N GLY A 163 -17.60 -18.88 0.18
CA GLY A 163 -18.37 -18.08 1.14
C GLY A 163 -19.50 -17.23 0.55
N VAL A 164 -19.59 -17.15 -0.79
CA VAL A 164 -20.68 -16.45 -1.50
C VAL A 164 -21.90 -17.38 -1.70
N LEU A 165 -21.66 -18.70 -1.75
CA LEU A 165 -22.69 -19.73 -1.92
C LEU A 165 -23.53 -19.91 -0.65
#